data_AF-A0A9W7C4A4-F1
#
_entry.id   AF-A0A9W7C4A4-F1
#
_cell.length_a   1.000
_cell.length_b   1.000
_cell.length_c   1.000
_cell.angle_alpha   90.00
_cell.angle_beta   90.00
_cell.angle_gamma   90.00
#
_symmetry.space_group_name_H-M   'P 1'
#
loop_
_entity.id
_entity.type
_entity.pdbx_description
1 polymer ?
#
loop_
_entity_poly.entity_id
_entity_poly.type
_entity_poly.pdbx_seq_one_letter_code
_entity_poly.pdbx_strand_id
1 'polypeptide(L)'
;MVTDIFMTLRYFESSETYSFAYATAACVSLNLGFQSLCTVIVNKNQRKSKLLKELAIVWCLMKPAVDTHRVVNKAEQKDALVVPQTELTGSRTCEMLFESVPSTVIQLLAIFAGNTSTIAVFSLLVSISTSAFISAQMSYEWDTSEQERKNNPRFFGYIPMNGVAKVKIAALLFLTSTFNLVIRALSCVIFVQNGIGIAVFCAELLLYFFVKLARGDFLYWLPVYGAAGVIVAALERCVVKLTVDWILLIQFRHPKEVGGVYWFFSLCLTIIMGVASALAYKENENEENTLEEGFVRTAMAGCCTGLILSFDAFLISIKREYVWTFFDTNTSCTSIQETFLKSDDDAAKFNIFNNSEVKWRWQIGDDVKDWFKERMNVWMEEVSEEGDVFYNDFRKSKVPKWVLDED
;
A
#
# COMPACT_ATOMS: atom_id res chain seq x y z
N MET A 1 -8.03 14.49 5.74
CA MET A 1 -7.50 15.81 6.13
C MET A 1 -8.52 16.91 6.46
N VAL A 2 -9.38 17.43 5.56
CA VAL A 2 -10.26 18.59 5.89
C VAL A 2 -11.19 18.30 7.08
N THR A 3 -11.80 17.12 7.08
CA THR A 3 -12.63 16.63 8.20
C THR A 3 -11.82 16.45 9.48
N ASP A 4 -10.58 15.96 9.37
CA ASP A 4 -9.69 15.75 10.53
C ASP A 4 -9.24 17.08 11.15
N ILE A 5 -8.96 18.10 10.34
CA ILE A 5 -8.68 19.48 10.81
C ILE A 5 -9.90 20.05 11.53
N PHE A 6 -11.08 19.90 10.92
CA PHE A 6 -12.33 20.36 11.53
C PHE A 6 -12.60 19.67 12.89
N MET A 7 -12.41 18.36 12.98
CA MET A 7 -12.53 17.62 14.24
C MET A 7 -11.46 18.01 15.26
N THR A 8 -10.24 18.28 14.81
CA THR A 8 -9.16 18.77 15.68
C THR A 8 -9.54 20.09 16.34
N LEU A 9 -10.07 21.04 15.56
CA LEU A 9 -10.55 22.32 16.09
C LEU A 9 -11.69 22.13 17.09
N ARG A 10 -12.64 21.24 16.79
CA ARG A 10 -13.73 20.85 17.70
C ARG A 10 -13.21 20.26 19.01
N TYR A 11 -12.21 19.37 18.96
CA TYR A 11 -11.61 18.79 20.15
C TYR A 11 -10.86 19.81 21.02
N PHE A 12 -10.46 20.96 20.47
CA PHE A 12 -9.93 22.09 21.23
C PHE A 12 -11.00 22.98 21.88
N GLU A 13 -12.29 22.77 21.61
CA GLU A 13 -13.37 23.56 22.22
C GLU A 13 -13.66 23.12 23.67
N SER A 14 -13.34 21.86 24.03
CA SER A 14 -13.54 21.33 25.38
C SER A 14 -12.23 20.80 25.97
N SER A 15 -11.98 21.13 27.25
CA SER A 15 -10.79 20.69 27.98
C SER A 15 -10.70 19.16 28.13
N GLU A 16 -11.84 18.47 28.11
CA GLU A 16 -11.90 17.00 28.22
C GLU A 16 -11.40 16.30 26.94
N THR A 17 -11.45 16.98 25.80
CA THR A 17 -11.09 16.40 24.49
C THR A 17 -9.70 16.81 23.99
N TYR A 18 -8.93 17.55 24.78
CA TYR A 18 -7.59 18.02 24.39
C TYR A 18 -6.64 16.89 24.00
N SER A 19 -6.71 15.76 24.70
CA SER A 19 -5.91 14.57 24.37
C SER A 19 -6.15 14.09 22.93
N PHE A 20 -7.41 14.08 22.48
CA PHE A 20 -7.76 13.70 21.11
C PHE A 20 -7.32 14.75 20.09
N ALA A 21 -7.39 16.04 20.44
CA ALA A 21 -6.92 17.13 19.60
C ALA A 21 -5.41 17.04 19.33
N TYR A 22 -4.61 16.88 20.39
CA TYR A 22 -3.15 16.72 20.28
C TYR A 22 -2.77 15.45 19.54
N ALA A 23 -3.47 14.34 19.77
CA ALA A 23 -3.23 13.09 19.06
C ALA A 23 -3.48 13.25 17.55
N THR A 24 -4.58 13.89 17.15
CA THR A 24 -4.91 14.11 15.73
C THR A 24 -3.92 15.06 15.07
N ALA A 25 -3.54 16.15 15.74
CA ALA A 25 -2.52 17.09 15.25
C ALA A 25 -1.13 16.41 15.09
N ALA A 26 -0.78 15.51 16.01
CA ALA A 26 0.44 14.72 15.90
C ALA A 26 0.43 13.80 14.67
N CYS A 27 -0.71 13.17 14.35
CA CYS A 27 -0.86 12.32 13.16
C CYS A 27 -0.64 13.12 11.86
N VAL A 28 -1.25 14.30 11.74
CA VAL A 28 -1.05 15.19 10.57
C VAL A 28 0.42 15.62 10.46
N SER A 29 1.04 15.97 11.59
CA SER A 29 2.46 16.38 11.63
C SER A 29 3.39 15.24 11.23
N LEU A 30 3.12 14.02 11.69
CA LEU A 30 3.86 12.82 11.33
C LEU A 30 3.71 12.52 9.83
N ASN A 31 2.50 12.59 9.28
CA ASN A 31 2.25 12.40 7.86
C ASN A 31 3.09 13.37 7.00
N LEU A 32 3.03 14.68 7.30
CA LEU A 32 3.83 15.69 6.61
C LEU A 32 5.35 15.44 6.72
N GLY A 33 5.82 15.04 7.91
CA GLY A 33 7.21 14.70 8.15
C GLY A 33 7.68 13.48 7.34
N PHE A 34 6.92 12.38 7.37
CA PHE A 34 7.25 11.16 6.63
C PHE A 34 7.14 11.35 5.12
N GLN A 35 6.11 12.04 4.62
CA GLN A 35 6.00 12.38 3.20
C GLN A 35 7.17 13.26 2.72
N SER A 36 7.59 14.23 3.54
CA SER A 36 8.77 15.06 3.25
C SER A 36 10.04 14.22 3.17
N LEU A 37 10.24 13.31 4.13
CA LEU A 37 11.38 12.39 4.14
C LEU A 37 11.39 11.49 2.90
N CYS A 38 10.25 10.86 2.56
CA CYS A 38 10.13 10.02 1.37
C CYS A 38 10.43 10.82 0.10
N THR A 39 9.92 12.04 0.00
CA THR A 39 10.16 12.94 -1.14
C THR A 39 11.65 13.25 -1.29
N VAL A 40 12.36 13.52 -0.20
CA VAL A 40 13.82 13.72 -0.20
C VAL A 40 14.55 12.46 -0.67
N ILE A 41 14.18 11.28 -0.17
CA ILE A 41 14.83 10.02 -0.54
C ILE A 41 14.65 9.72 -2.04
N VAL A 42 13.42 9.83 -2.54
CA VAL A 42 13.07 9.53 -3.94
C VAL A 42 13.75 10.50 -4.91
N ASN A 43 13.81 11.78 -4.53
CA ASN A 43 14.31 12.86 -5.38
C ASN A 43 15.74 13.30 -5.03
N LYS A 44 16.51 12.52 -4.26
CA LYS A 44 17.85 12.91 -3.79
C LYS A 44 18.86 13.20 -4.92
N ASN A 45 18.69 12.53 -6.05
CA ASN A 45 19.55 12.67 -7.23
C ASN A 45 19.07 13.79 -8.18
N GLN A 46 17.90 14.38 -7.92
CA GLN A 46 17.34 15.46 -8.72
C GLN A 46 17.98 16.82 -8.37
N ARG A 47 17.81 17.80 -9.26
CA ARG A 47 18.22 19.18 -9.00
C ARG A 47 17.54 19.72 -7.73
N LYS A 48 18.32 20.39 -6.85
CA LYS A 48 17.82 20.97 -5.58
C LYS A 48 16.59 21.87 -5.73
N SER A 49 16.48 22.63 -6.84
CA SER A 49 15.30 23.46 -7.11
C SER A 49 14.03 22.66 -7.35
N LYS A 50 14.13 21.48 -7.96
CA LYS A 50 13.00 20.56 -8.13
C LYS A 50 12.62 19.94 -6.79
N LEU A 51 13.61 19.50 -6.00
CA LEU A 51 13.36 18.98 -4.65
C LEU A 51 12.61 19.99 -3.76
N LEU A 52 13.01 21.26 -3.76
CA LEU A 52 12.30 22.31 -3.01
C LEU A 52 10.85 22.50 -3.48
N LYS A 53 10.59 22.39 -4.80
CA LYS A 53 9.23 22.41 -5.34
C LYS A 53 8.41 21.22 -4.88
N GLU A 54 8.98 20.00 -4.91
CA GLU A 54 8.30 18.80 -4.40
C GLU A 54 7.97 18.93 -2.91
N LEU A 55 8.90 19.44 -2.10
CA LEU A 55 8.64 19.70 -0.68
C LEU A 55 7.52 20.73 -0.50
N ALA A 56 7.53 21.84 -1.25
CA ALA A 56 6.44 22.81 -1.20
C ALA A 56 5.08 22.17 -1.55
N ILE A 57 5.05 21.28 -2.54
CA ILE A 57 3.82 20.53 -2.92
C ILE A 57 3.33 19.64 -1.77
N VAL A 58 4.23 18.98 -1.03
CA VAL A 58 3.90 18.19 0.16
C VAL A 58 3.29 19.07 1.26
N TRP A 59 3.94 20.19 1.59
CA TRP A 59 3.46 21.09 2.64
C TRP A 59 2.17 21.83 2.27
N CYS A 60 1.90 22.01 0.97
CA CYS A 60 0.62 22.48 0.46
C CYS A 60 -0.44 21.37 0.36
N LEU A 61 -0.11 20.13 0.73
CA LEU A 61 -1.02 18.98 0.77
C LEU A 61 -1.57 18.61 -0.61
N MET A 62 -0.80 18.93 -1.65
CA MET A 62 -1.15 18.72 -3.06
C MET A 62 -0.44 17.51 -3.68
N LYS A 63 0.43 16.82 -2.92
CA LYS A 63 1.28 15.74 -3.46
C LYS A 63 0.48 14.62 -4.14
N PRO A 64 -0.59 14.06 -3.54
CA PRO A 64 -1.37 13.01 -4.20
C PRO A 64 -2.00 13.49 -5.52
N ALA A 65 -2.50 14.73 -5.58
CA ALA A 65 -3.13 15.30 -6.77
C ALA A 65 -2.10 15.55 -7.89
N VAL A 66 -0.95 16.15 -7.56
CA VAL A 66 0.12 16.41 -8.52
C VAL A 66 0.71 15.10 -9.06
N ASP A 67 0.92 14.11 -8.19
CA ASP A 67 1.44 12.80 -8.62
C ASP A 67 0.43 12.04 -9.48
N THR A 68 -0.86 12.10 -9.15
CA THR A 68 -1.92 11.53 -10.00
C THR A 68 -1.89 12.17 -11.39
N HIS A 69 -1.75 13.49 -11.48
CA HIS A 69 -1.61 14.19 -12.76
C HIS A 69 -0.36 13.74 -13.53
N ARG A 70 0.78 13.47 -12.86
CA ARG A 70 2.00 12.97 -13.51
C ARG A 70 1.82 11.55 -14.04
N VAL A 71 1.16 10.67 -13.27
CA VAL A 71 0.85 9.30 -13.67
C VAL A 71 -0.06 9.29 -14.92
N VAL A 72 -1.14 10.07 -14.90
CA VAL A 72 -2.10 10.13 -16.01
C VAL A 72 -1.45 10.65 -17.29
N ASN A 73 -0.54 11.61 -17.18
CA ASN A 73 0.19 12.16 -18.33
C ASN A 73 1.46 11.36 -18.69
N LYS A 74 1.65 10.14 -18.14
CA LYS A 74 2.80 9.27 -18.41
C LYS A 74 4.16 9.99 -18.28
N ALA A 75 4.27 10.91 -17.31
CA ALA A 75 5.45 11.76 -17.18
C ALA A 75 6.70 10.97 -16.75
N GLU A 76 7.76 10.97 -17.56
CA GLU A 76 9.02 10.35 -17.18
C GLU A 76 9.82 11.23 -16.21
N GLN A 77 10.26 10.65 -15.09
CA GLN A 77 11.14 11.33 -14.14
C GLN A 77 12.58 10.80 -14.27
N LYS A 78 13.38 11.49 -15.09
CA LYS A 78 14.84 11.26 -15.19
C LYS A 78 15.48 11.40 -13.81
N ASP A 79 16.36 10.48 -13.41
CA ASP A 79 17.10 10.47 -12.12
C ASP A 79 16.28 10.23 -10.84
N ALA A 80 14.98 9.93 -10.92
CA ALA A 80 14.21 9.51 -9.74
C ALA A 80 14.53 8.06 -9.34
N LEU A 81 14.46 7.78 -8.04
CA LEU A 81 14.69 6.41 -7.52
C LEU A 81 13.60 5.44 -7.97
N VAL A 82 12.35 5.92 -8.05
CA VAL A 82 11.15 5.13 -8.37
C VAL A 82 10.35 5.77 -9.50
N VAL A 83 9.52 4.97 -10.15
CA VAL A 83 8.59 5.44 -11.20
C VAL A 83 7.43 6.23 -10.59
N PRO A 84 6.79 7.17 -11.33
CA PRO A 84 5.72 8.02 -10.80
C PRO A 84 4.56 7.27 -10.14
N GLN A 85 4.16 6.12 -10.70
CA GLN A 85 3.10 5.28 -10.13
C GLN A 85 3.46 4.76 -8.73
N THR A 86 4.72 4.37 -8.54
CA THR A 86 5.23 3.92 -7.24
C THR A 86 5.35 5.10 -6.27
N GLU A 87 5.78 6.27 -6.74
CA GLU A 87 5.82 7.50 -5.93
C GLU A 87 4.42 7.90 -5.43
N LEU A 88 3.41 7.88 -6.30
CA LEU A 88 2.01 8.12 -5.96
C LEU A 88 1.48 7.11 -4.93
N THR A 89 1.81 5.84 -5.13
CA THR A 89 1.40 4.77 -4.20
C THR A 89 2.04 4.99 -2.83
N GLY A 90 3.32 5.36 -2.79
CA GLY A 90 4.03 5.69 -1.57
C GLY A 90 3.42 6.88 -0.82
N SER A 91 3.11 7.97 -1.53
CA SER A 91 2.51 9.16 -0.89
C SER A 91 1.12 8.88 -0.30
N ARG A 92 0.24 8.20 -1.05
CA ARG A 92 -1.07 7.74 -0.56
C ARG A 92 -0.95 6.75 0.60
N THR A 93 0.02 5.84 0.55
CA THR A 93 0.27 4.87 1.63
C THR A 93 0.70 5.57 2.92
N CYS A 94 1.61 6.55 2.82
CA CYS A 94 2.01 7.39 3.95
C CYS A 94 0.82 8.15 4.55
N GLU A 95 0.00 8.79 3.72
CA GLU A 95 -1.20 9.50 4.17
C GLU A 95 -2.13 8.59 4.97
N MET A 96 -2.43 7.42 4.41
CA MET A 96 -3.32 6.49 5.08
C MET A 96 -2.77 5.95 6.40
N LEU A 97 -1.47 5.65 6.49
CA LEU A 97 -0.86 5.08 7.69
C LEU A 97 -0.62 6.08 8.81
N PHE A 98 -0.16 7.28 8.47
CA PHE A 98 0.25 8.27 9.48
C PHE A 98 -0.87 9.24 9.84
N GLU A 99 -1.89 9.39 9.01
CA GLU A 99 -3.02 10.27 9.26
C GLU A 99 -4.35 9.51 9.33
N SER A 100 -4.77 8.86 8.24
CA SER A 100 -6.17 8.41 8.10
C SER A 100 -6.54 7.26 9.04
N VAL A 101 -5.69 6.23 9.15
CA VAL A 101 -5.91 5.08 10.04
C VAL A 101 -5.83 5.51 11.52
N PRO A 102 -4.79 6.21 12.00
CA PRO A 102 -4.75 6.72 13.36
C PRO A 102 -5.93 7.64 13.69
N SER A 103 -6.30 8.56 12.79
CA SER A 103 -7.45 9.45 12.97
C SER A 103 -8.75 8.65 13.13
N THR A 104 -8.94 7.59 12.33
CA THR A 104 -10.10 6.68 12.46
C THR A 104 -10.15 6.04 13.85
N VAL A 105 -9.02 5.55 14.36
CA VAL A 105 -8.94 4.96 15.72
C VAL A 105 -9.19 6.01 16.80
N ILE A 106 -8.64 7.21 16.67
CA ILE A 106 -8.84 8.33 17.62
C ILE A 106 -10.31 8.76 17.66
N GLN A 107 -10.94 8.94 16.51
CA GLN A 107 -12.37 9.30 16.43
C GLN A 107 -13.25 8.21 17.04
N LEU A 108 -12.91 6.94 16.84
CA LEU A 108 -13.62 5.81 17.43
C LEU A 108 -13.41 5.73 18.95
N LEU A 109 -12.19 5.98 19.45
CA LEU A 109 -11.91 6.10 20.89
C LEU A 109 -12.74 7.22 21.52
N ALA A 110 -12.85 8.37 20.86
CA ALA A 110 -13.67 9.48 21.35
C ALA A 110 -15.17 9.11 21.43
N ILE A 111 -15.68 8.34 20.47
CA ILE A 111 -17.06 7.82 20.50
C ILE A 111 -17.26 6.85 21.67
N PHE A 112 -16.31 5.92 21.89
CA PHE A 112 -16.34 5.00 23.03
C PHE A 112 -16.18 5.72 24.38
N ALA A 113 -15.57 6.90 24.40
CA ALA A 113 -15.48 7.77 25.57
C ALA A 113 -16.71 8.69 25.75
N GLY A 114 -17.78 8.50 24.95
CA GLY A 114 -19.04 9.21 25.10
C GLY A 114 -19.26 10.40 24.14
N ASN A 115 -18.34 10.68 23.22
CA ASN A 115 -18.55 11.70 22.17
C ASN A 115 -19.38 11.15 21.00
N THR A 116 -20.65 10.82 21.28
CA THR A 116 -21.60 10.22 20.33
C THR A 116 -22.34 11.25 19.48
N SER A 117 -21.81 12.48 19.37
CA SER A 117 -22.43 13.53 18.56
C SER A 117 -22.59 13.09 17.10
N THR A 118 -23.71 13.48 16.46
CA THR A 118 -23.98 13.15 15.05
C THR A 118 -22.83 13.56 14.13
N ILE A 119 -22.16 14.67 14.47
CA ILE A 119 -21.02 15.20 13.71
C ILE A 119 -19.78 14.31 13.86
N ALA A 120 -19.51 13.78 15.07
CA ALA A 120 -18.39 12.85 15.28
C ALA A 120 -18.59 11.54 14.52
N VAL A 121 -19.80 10.96 14.57
CA VAL A 121 -20.13 9.74 13.81
C VAL A 121 -20.04 9.99 12.30
N PHE A 122 -20.56 11.13 11.83
CA PHE A 122 -20.46 11.50 10.41
C PHE A 122 -19.00 11.66 9.96
N SER A 123 -18.17 12.33 10.76
CA SER A 123 -16.73 12.49 10.48
C SER A 123 -16.02 11.13 10.38
N LEU A 124 -16.32 10.21 11.31
CA LEU A 124 -15.75 8.86 11.28
C LEU A 124 -16.11 8.12 9.99
N LEU A 125 -17.38 8.17 9.58
CA LEU A 125 -17.85 7.54 8.34
C LEU A 125 -17.16 8.13 7.10
N VAL A 126 -16.98 9.45 7.04
CA VAL A 126 -16.26 10.11 5.95
C VAL A 126 -14.79 9.70 5.93
N SER A 127 -14.14 9.61 7.08
CA SER A 127 -12.73 9.20 7.18
C SER A 127 -12.52 7.76 6.69
N ILE A 128 -13.36 6.83 7.13
CA ILE A 128 -13.34 5.42 6.70
C ILE A 128 -13.58 5.32 5.20
N SER A 129 -14.62 6.00 4.70
CA SER A 129 -14.97 5.99 3.28
C SER A 129 -13.85 6.57 2.42
N THR A 130 -13.23 7.67 2.84
CA THR A 130 -12.13 8.30 2.10
C THR A 130 -10.93 7.35 2.01
N SER A 131 -10.56 6.71 3.13
CA SER A 131 -9.46 5.74 3.18
C SER A 131 -9.72 4.52 2.29
N ALA A 132 -10.93 3.97 2.37
CA ALA A 132 -11.34 2.83 1.54
C ALA A 132 -11.41 3.19 0.06
N PHE A 133 -11.84 4.41 -0.27
CA PHE A 133 -11.86 4.91 -1.64
C PHE A 133 -10.44 5.04 -2.23
N ILE A 134 -9.50 5.62 -1.47
CA ILE A 134 -8.10 5.73 -1.90
C ILE A 134 -7.49 4.34 -2.15
N SER A 135 -7.75 3.37 -1.27
CA SER A 135 -7.31 1.97 -1.44
C SER A 135 -7.87 1.31 -2.69
N ALA A 136 -9.18 1.44 -2.90
CA ALA A 136 -9.86 0.90 -4.07
C ALA A 136 -9.33 1.54 -5.37
N GLN A 137 -9.15 2.85 -5.35
CA GLN A 137 -8.60 3.61 -6.46
C GLN A 137 -7.18 3.15 -6.80
N MET A 138 -6.29 3.00 -5.81
CA MET A 138 -4.93 2.51 -6.07
C MET A 138 -4.93 1.12 -6.68
N SER A 139 -5.70 0.18 -6.13
CA SER A 139 -5.78 -1.19 -6.69
C SER A 139 -6.34 -1.18 -8.11
N TYR A 140 -7.32 -0.31 -8.39
CA TYR A 140 -7.89 -0.13 -9.72
C TYR A 140 -6.89 0.49 -10.71
N GLU A 141 -6.16 1.54 -10.33
CA GLU A 141 -5.16 2.22 -11.16
C GLU A 141 -4.00 1.28 -11.51
N TRP A 142 -3.48 0.52 -10.55
CA TRP A 142 -2.45 -0.48 -10.81
C TRP A 142 -2.93 -1.58 -11.77
N ASP A 143 -4.12 -2.13 -11.55
CA ASP A 143 -4.61 -3.19 -12.44
C ASP A 143 -4.93 -2.68 -13.84
N THR A 144 -5.45 -1.46 -13.98
CA THR A 144 -5.87 -0.90 -15.27
C THR A 144 -4.76 -0.19 -16.03
N SER A 145 -3.60 0.01 -15.42
CA SER A 145 -2.42 0.59 -16.06
C SER A 145 -1.96 -0.26 -17.25
N GLU A 146 -1.86 0.39 -18.41
CA GLU A 146 -1.38 -0.22 -19.66
C GLU A 146 0.06 -0.73 -19.50
N GLN A 147 0.92 0.07 -18.86
CA GLN A 147 2.31 -0.27 -18.64
C GLN A 147 2.46 -1.50 -17.74
N GLU A 148 1.66 -1.57 -16.67
CA GLU A 148 1.74 -2.69 -15.71
C GLU A 148 1.17 -3.98 -16.31
N ARG A 149 0.08 -3.90 -17.08
CA ARG A 149 -0.44 -5.03 -17.85
C ARG A 149 0.57 -5.55 -18.87
N LYS A 150 1.37 -4.67 -19.47
CA LYS A 150 2.45 -5.05 -20.38
C LYS A 150 3.63 -5.68 -19.64
N ASN A 151 4.05 -5.10 -18.53
CA ASN A 151 5.21 -5.54 -17.75
C ASN A 151 4.97 -6.87 -17.01
N ASN A 152 3.75 -7.07 -16.47
CA ASN A 152 3.41 -8.27 -15.71
C ASN A 152 1.95 -8.73 -16.03
N PRO A 153 1.72 -9.25 -17.24
CA PRO A 153 0.38 -9.63 -17.72
C PRO A 153 -0.26 -10.78 -16.94
N ARG A 154 0.56 -11.57 -16.23
CA ARG A 154 0.08 -12.69 -15.41
C ARG A 154 -0.51 -12.25 -14.07
N PHE A 155 -0.16 -11.05 -13.62
CA PHE A 155 -0.64 -10.49 -12.36
C PHE A 155 -1.66 -9.36 -12.55
N PHE A 156 -1.41 -8.47 -13.51
CA PHE A 156 -2.29 -7.35 -13.84
C PHE A 156 -3.19 -7.69 -15.03
N GLY A 157 -4.41 -7.17 -15.00
CA GLY A 157 -5.45 -7.43 -15.99
C GLY A 157 -6.69 -8.13 -15.44
N TYR A 158 -6.82 -8.27 -14.12
CA TYR A 158 -7.93 -8.98 -13.49
C TYR A 158 -9.25 -8.23 -13.61
N ILE A 159 -9.22 -6.90 -13.81
CA ILE A 159 -10.40 -6.08 -14.10
C ILE A 159 -10.70 -6.16 -15.60
N PRO A 160 -11.87 -6.72 -16.00
CA PRO A 160 -12.30 -6.79 -17.39
C PRO A 160 -12.56 -5.40 -17.99
N MET A 161 -12.51 -5.30 -19.32
CA MET A 161 -12.65 -4.01 -20.02
C MET A 161 -14.08 -3.46 -20.08
N ASN A 162 -15.09 -4.28 -19.76
CA ASN A 162 -16.50 -3.88 -19.74
C ASN A 162 -16.76 -2.79 -18.67
N GLY A 163 -17.39 -1.68 -19.08
CA GLY A 163 -17.70 -0.55 -18.20
C GLY A 163 -18.51 -0.93 -16.96
N VAL A 164 -19.55 -1.76 -17.09
CA VAL A 164 -20.37 -2.19 -15.94
C VAL A 164 -19.56 -3.02 -14.96
N ALA A 165 -18.72 -3.93 -15.47
CA ALA A 165 -17.87 -4.77 -14.64
C ALA A 165 -16.78 -3.98 -13.90
N LYS A 166 -16.22 -2.94 -14.54
CA LYS A 166 -15.27 -2.01 -13.90
C LYS A 166 -15.88 -1.31 -12.69
N VAL A 167 -17.06 -0.72 -12.86
CA VAL A 167 -17.77 -0.04 -11.77
C VAL A 167 -18.12 -1.01 -10.65
N LYS A 168 -18.61 -2.21 -11.00
CA LYS A 168 -18.90 -3.27 -10.02
C LYS A 168 -17.65 -3.64 -9.21
N ILE A 169 -16.52 -3.87 -9.86
CA ILE A 169 -15.27 -4.25 -9.16
C ILE A 169 -14.75 -3.08 -8.31
N ALA A 170 -14.78 -1.84 -8.81
CA ALA A 170 -14.39 -0.68 -8.03
C ALA A 170 -15.25 -0.53 -6.75
N ALA A 171 -16.56 -0.74 -6.85
CA ALA A 171 -17.46 -0.75 -5.70
C ALA A 171 -17.15 -1.90 -4.72
N LEU A 172 -16.84 -3.09 -5.22
CA LEU A 172 -16.48 -4.24 -4.37
C LEU A 172 -15.13 -4.03 -3.67
N LEU A 173 -14.14 -3.46 -4.35
CA LEU A 173 -12.86 -3.06 -3.76
C LEU A 173 -13.08 -2.07 -2.60
N PHE A 174 -13.91 -1.04 -2.84
CA PHE A 174 -14.28 -0.05 -1.83
C PHE A 174 -14.98 -0.68 -0.62
N LEU A 175 -15.96 -1.56 -0.85
CA LEU A 175 -16.69 -2.24 0.22
C LEU A 175 -15.77 -3.15 1.05
N THR A 176 -14.91 -3.92 0.38
CA THR A 176 -13.96 -4.83 1.04
C THR A 176 -13.01 -4.04 1.95
N SER A 177 -12.43 -2.94 1.45
CA SER A 177 -11.57 -2.06 2.26
C SER A 177 -12.33 -1.36 3.39
N THR A 178 -13.57 -0.93 3.15
CA THR A 178 -14.43 -0.32 4.18
C THR A 178 -14.67 -1.27 5.35
N PHE A 179 -15.14 -2.49 5.06
CA PHE A 179 -15.41 -3.47 6.13
C PHE A 179 -14.14 -3.89 6.86
N ASN A 180 -13.03 -4.08 6.15
CA ASN A 180 -11.75 -4.41 6.80
C ASN A 180 -11.31 -3.31 7.78
N LEU A 181 -11.36 -2.04 7.36
CA LEU A 181 -10.96 -0.92 8.19
C LEU A 181 -11.86 -0.77 9.42
N VAL A 182 -13.19 -0.93 9.27
CA VAL A 182 -14.14 -0.91 10.38
C VAL A 182 -13.83 -2.02 11.40
N ILE A 183 -13.63 -3.26 10.94
CA ILE A 183 -13.31 -4.39 11.82
C ILE A 183 -12.02 -4.10 12.59
N ARG A 184 -10.95 -3.70 11.89
CA ARG A 184 -9.64 -3.40 12.50
C ARG A 184 -9.71 -2.26 13.51
N ALA A 185 -10.42 -1.17 13.19
CA ALA A 185 -10.58 -0.04 14.08
C ALA A 185 -11.34 -0.44 15.36
N LEU A 186 -12.48 -1.12 15.23
CA LEU A 186 -13.26 -1.60 16.38
C LEU A 186 -12.45 -2.60 17.23
N SER A 187 -11.82 -3.59 16.60
CA SER A 187 -10.98 -4.56 17.31
C SER A 187 -9.83 -3.87 18.04
N CYS A 188 -9.20 -2.87 17.43
CA CYS A 188 -8.14 -2.11 18.07
C CYS A 188 -8.62 -1.41 19.34
N VAL A 189 -9.73 -0.68 19.27
CA VAL A 189 -10.28 0.04 20.43
C VAL A 189 -10.59 -0.93 21.58
N ILE A 190 -11.29 -2.04 21.28
CA ILE A 190 -11.66 -3.03 22.29
C ILE A 190 -10.42 -3.70 22.90
N PHE A 191 -9.43 -4.08 22.09
CA PHE A 191 -8.21 -4.70 22.61
C PHE A 191 -7.36 -3.72 23.43
N VAL A 192 -7.35 -2.44 23.08
CA VAL A 192 -6.67 -1.39 23.86
C VAL A 192 -7.35 -1.19 25.21
N GLN A 193 -8.69 -1.13 25.25
CA GLN A 193 -9.45 -1.05 26.51
C GLN A 193 -9.21 -2.26 27.41
N ASN A 194 -9.05 -3.45 26.81
CA ASN A 194 -8.72 -4.68 27.51
C ASN A 194 -7.21 -4.81 27.85
N GLY A 195 -6.37 -3.82 27.55
CA GLY A 195 -4.94 -3.81 27.87
C GLY A 195 -4.05 -4.74 27.05
N ILE A 196 -4.57 -5.36 25.98
CA ILE A 196 -3.85 -6.36 25.16
C ILE A 196 -3.54 -5.87 23.73
N GLY A 197 -4.06 -4.70 23.32
CA GLY A 197 -3.98 -4.21 21.94
C GLY A 197 -2.58 -4.21 21.34
N ILE A 198 -1.61 -3.59 22.03
CA ILE A 198 -0.22 -3.51 21.56
C ILE A 198 0.36 -4.90 21.33
N ALA A 199 0.15 -5.84 22.26
CA ALA A 199 0.68 -7.19 22.17
C ALA A 199 0.13 -7.95 20.95
N VAL A 200 -1.18 -7.83 20.68
CA VAL A 200 -1.83 -8.50 19.54
C VAL A 200 -1.26 -8.02 18.21
N PHE A 201 -1.21 -6.70 17.97
CA PHE A 201 -0.72 -6.16 16.70
C PHE A 201 0.80 -6.32 16.55
N CYS A 202 1.57 -6.26 17.64
CA CYS A 202 3.01 -6.58 17.59
C CYS A 202 3.25 -8.05 17.25
N ALA A 203 2.46 -8.98 17.81
CA ALA A 203 2.58 -10.40 17.50
C ALA A 203 2.28 -10.68 16.01
N GLU A 204 1.25 -10.04 15.44
CA GLU A 204 0.94 -10.15 14.01
C GLU A 204 2.08 -9.65 13.11
N LEU A 205 2.68 -8.51 13.45
CA LEU A 205 3.80 -7.94 12.71
C LEU A 205 5.06 -8.80 12.82
N LEU A 206 5.37 -9.31 14.02
CA LEU A 206 6.49 -10.22 14.25
C LEU A 206 6.33 -11.53 13.49
N LEU A 207 5.12 -12.09 13.44
CA LEU A 207 4.81 -13.28 12.64
C LEU A 207 5.12 -13.04 11.16
N TYR A 208 4.74 -11.89 10.62
CA TYR A 208 5.02 -11.53 9.23
C TYR A 208 6.53 -11.43 8.96
N PHE A 209 7.27 -10.75 9.83
CA PHE A 209 8.72 -10.65 9.69
C PHE A 209 9.40 -12.02 9.79
N PHE A 210 8.95 -12.86 10.72
CA PHE A 210 9.43 -14.24 10.83
C PHE A 210 9.21 -15.02 9.53
N VAL A 211 8.01 -14.94 8.94
CA VAL A 211 7.71 -15.62 7.67
C VAL A 211 8.58 -15.10 6.52
N LYS A 212 8.79 -13.78 6.41
CA LYS A 212 9.67 -13.21 5.39
C LYS A 212 11.14 -13.62 5.56
N LEU A 213 11.63 -13.72 6.81
CA LEU A 213 12.97 -14.20 7.11
C LEU A 213 13.12 -15.70 6.83
N ALA A 214 12.20 -16.52 7.31
CA ALA A 214 12.21 -17.97 7.13
C ALA A 214 12.17 -18.39 5.65
N ARG A 215 11.52 -17.58 4.80
CA ARG A 215 11.45 -17.80 3.35
C ARG A 215 12.61 -17.18 2.57
N GLY A 216 13.57 -16.52 3.23
CA GLY A 216 14.66 -15.82 2.55
C GLY A 216 14.21 -14.63 1.69
N ASP A 217 13.03 -14.07 1.98
CA ASP A 217 12.37 -13.03 1.16
C ASP A 217 12.33 -11.66 1.87
N PHE A 218 13.15 -11.47 2.90
CA PHE A 218 13.12 -10.26 3.74
C PHE A 218 13.55 -9.00 2.99
N LEU A 219 14.69 -9.05 2.28
CA LEU A 219 15.22 -7.91 1.55
C LEU A 219 14.19 -7.40 0.53
N TYR A 220 14.03 -6.10 0.46
CA TYR A 220 13.04 -5.47 -0.42
C TYR A 220 13.53 -5.44 -1.87
N TRP A 221 12.61 -5.21 -2.81
CA TRP A 221 12.94 -5.24 -4.24
C TRP A 221 13.73 -4.01 -4.70
N LEU A 222 13.70 -2.90 -3.96
CA LEU A 222 14.47 -1.70 -4.28
C LEU A 222 15.99 -1.95 -4.27
N PRO A 223 16.77 -1.38 -5.21
CA PRO A 223 18.22 -1.56 -5.32
C PRO A 223 18.99 -0.74 -4.26
N VAL A 224 18.82 -1.11 -2.99
CA VAL A 224 19.55 -0.57 -1.85
C VAL A 224 20.38 -1.68 -1.22
N TYR A 225 21.69 -1.46 -1.08
CA TYR A 225 22.66 -2.48 -0.71
C TYR A 225 23.28 -2.22 0.68
N GLY A 226 23.91 -3.26 1.24
CA GLY A 226 24.57 -3.20 2.55
C GLY A 226 23.60 -3.02 3.72
N ALA A 227 24.09 -2.44 4.83
CA ALA A 227 23.29 -2.21 6.04
C ALA A 227 22.05 -1.34 5.78
N ALA A 228 22.17 -0.34 4.90
CA ALA A 228 21.05 0.51 4.50
C ALA A 228 19.93 -0.32 3.83
N GLY A 229 20.27 -1.33 3.03
CA GLY A 229 19.29 -2.21 2.39
C GLY A 229 18.46 -3.02 3.39
N VAL A 230 19.08 -3.49 4.48
CA VAL A 230 18.38 -4.20 5.56
C VAL A 230 17.42 -3.28 6.31
N ILE A 231 17.85 -2.05 6.61
CA ILE A 231 17.03 -1.05 7.30
C ILE A 231 15.84 -0.65 6.43
N VAL A 232 16.08 -0.32 5.17
CA VAL A 232 15.01 0.01 4.20
C VAL A 232 14.05 -1.15 4.05
N ALA A 233 14.55 -2.39 3.96
CA ALA A 233 13.69 -3.56 3.91
C ALA A 233 12.80 -3.68 5.15
N ALA A 234 13.36 -3.55 6.36
CA ALA A 234 12.56 -3.61 7.59
C ALA A 234 11.46 -2.54 7.63
N LEU A 235 11.79 -1.29 7.26
CA LEU A 235 10.84 -0.18 7.24
C LEU A 235 9.74 -0.36 6.19
N GLU A 236 10.11 -0.63 4.93
CA GLU A 236 9.14 -0.82 3.85
C GLU A 236 8.24 -2.03 4.10
N ARG A 237 8.81 -3.14 4.58
CA ARG A 237 8.04 -4.33 4.95
C ARG A 237 7.04 -4.04 6.08
N CYS A 238 7.43 -3.22 7.06
CA CYS A 238 6.53 -2.77 8.13
C CYS A 238 5.39 -1.93 7.57
N VAL A 239 5.71 -0.91 6.77
CA VAL A 239 4.74 -0.02 6.11
C VAL A 239 3.73 -0.83 5.29
N VAL A 240 4.22 -1.65 4.35
CA VAL A 240 3.39 -2.49 3.48
C VAL A 240 2.49 -3.42 4.29
N LYS A 241 3.01 -4.04 5.34
CA LYS A 241 2.23 -4.93 6.21
C LYS A 241 1.12 -4.18 6.93
N LEU A 242 1.43 -3.05 7.55
CA LEU A 242 0.44 -2.22 8.22
C LEU A 242 -0.65 -1.75 7.23
N THR A 243 -0.27 -1.40 6.01
CA THR A 243 -1.24 -0.99 4.98
C THR A 243 -2.19 -2.13 4.61
N VAL A 244 -1.65 -3.34 4.39
CA VAL A 244 -2.48 -4.52 4.10
C VAL A 244 -3.41 -4.84 5.26
N ASP A 245 -2.91 -4.81 6.49
CA ASP A 245 -3.71 -5.20 7.65
C ASP A 245 -4.88 -4.25 7.90
N TRP A 246 -4.61 -2.95 7.87
CA TRP A 246 -5.61 -1.94 8.21
C TRP A 246 -6.57 -1.63 7.07
N ILE A 247 -6.09 -1.66 5.82
CA ILE A 247 -6.83 -1.10 4.67
C ILE A 247 -7.14 -2.16 3.60
N LEU A 248 -6.45 -3.31 3.67
CA LEU A 248 -6.62 -4.43 2.76
C LEU A 248 -6.37 -4.07 1.30
N LEU A 249 -5.28 -3.33 1.08
CA LEU A 249 -4.86 -2.91 -0.26
C LEU A 249 -4.52 -4.16 -1.11
N ILE A 250 -5.39 -4.47 -2.08
CA ILE A 250 -5.28 -5.67 -2.93
C ILE A 250 -4.00 -5.66 -3.78
N GLN A 251 -3.50 -4.49 -4.15
CA GLN A 251 -2.24 -4.36 -4.88
C GLN A 251 -1.05 -5.04 -4.18
N PHE A 252 -1.00 -4.98 -2.85
CA PHE A 252 0.12 -5.52 -2.06
C PHE A 252 0.08 -7.05 -1.90
N ARG A 253 -0.86 -7.75 -2.56
CA ARG A 253 -0.78 -9.21 -2.73
C ARG A 253 0.34 -9.63 -3.69
N HIS A 254 0.94 -8.69 -4.42
CA HIS A 254 2.05 -8.97 -5.33
C HIS A 254 3.22 -9.65 -4.58
N PRO A 255 3.93 -10.64 -5.16
CA PRO A 255 5.03 -11.35 -4.50
C PRO A 255 6.19 -10.45 -4.04
N LYS A 256 6.40 -9.30 -4.72
CA LYS A 256 7.35 -8.26 -4.30
C LYS A 256 7.00 -7.64 -2.95
N GLU A 257 5.72 -7.63 -2.59
CA GLU A 257 5.15 -7.04 -1.39
C GLU A 257 4.86 -8.11 -0.33
N VAL A 258 3.60 -8.31 0.08
CA VAL A 258 3.23 -9.33 1.08
C VAL A 258 3.25 -10.73 0.46
N GLY A 259 2.79 -10.86 -0.78
CA GLY A 259 2.56 -12.13 -1.47
C GLY A 259 1.15 -12.68 -1.25
N GLY A 260 0.64 -13.43 -2.22
CA GLY A 260 -0.77 -13.84 -2.32
C GLY A 260 -1.30 -14.54 -1.09
N VAL A 261 -0.74 -15.72 -0.76
CA VAL A 261 -1.21 -16.52 0.38
C VAL A 261 -1.17 -15.76 1.70
N TYR A 262 -0.10 -15.01 1.96
CA TYR A 262 0.02 -14.27 3.21
C TYR A 262 -0.97 -13.08 3.25
N TRP A 263 -1.20 -12.41 2.12
CA TRP A 263 -2.22 -11.37 2.01
C TRP A 263 -3.62 -11.92 2.33
N PHE A 264 -3.96 -13.10 1.80
CA PHE A 264 -5.22 -13.77 2.14
C PHE A 264 -5.29 -14.21 3.60
N PHE A 265 -4.16 -14.65 4.18
CA PHE A 265 -4.05 -14.93 5.61
C PHE A 265 -4.33 -13.68 6.46
N SER A 266 -3.81 -12.51 6.09
CA SER A 266 -4.12 -11.23 6.76
C SER A 266 -5.62 -10.92 6.75
N LEU A 267 -6.32 -11.18 5.63
CA LEU A 267 -7.78 -11.02 5.54
C LEU A 267 -8.51 -11.95 6.53
N CYS A 268 -8.13 -13.23 6.57
CA CYS A 268 -8.71 -14.20 7.51
C CYS A 268 -8.43 -13.80 8.96
N LEU A 269 -7.21 -13.33 9.25
CA LEU A 269 -6.82 -12.89 10.58
C LEU A 269 -7.64 -11.67 11.02
N THR A 270 -7.94 -10.72 10.12
CA THR A 270 -8.86 -9.62 10.42
C THR A 270 -10.22 -10.11 10.88
N ILE A 271 -10.81 -11.11 10.22
CA ILE A 271 -12.10 -11.68 10.61
C ILE A 271 -12.01 -12.33 12.00
N ILE A 272 -10.95 -13.11 12.25
CA ILE A 272 -10.71 -13.75 13.55
C ILE A 272 -10.58 -12.69 14.65
N MET A 273 -9.85 -11.61 14.42
CA MET A 273 -9.74 -10.50 15.37
C MET A 273 -11.08 -9.79 15.59
N GLY A 274 -11.87 -9.60 14.54
CA GLY A 274 -13.23 -9.08 14.64
C GLY A 274 -14.07 -9.91 15.61
N VAL A 275 -14.17 -11.21 15.37
CA VAL A 275 -14.91 -12.15 16.23
C VAL A 275 -14.34 -12.15 17.66
N ALA A 276 -13.01 -12.25 17.83
CA ALA A 276 -12.37 -12.26 19.13
C ALA A 276 -12.66 -10.96 19.92
N SER A 277 -12.62 -9.80 19.26
CA SER A 277 -12.93 -8.52 19.90
C SER A 277 -14.40 -8.40 20.28
N ALA A 278 -15.34 -8.87 19.47
CA ALA A 278 -16.76 -8.88 19.81
C ALA A 278 -17.07 -9.77 21.02
N LEU A 279 -16.37 -10.89 21.17
CA LEU A 279 -16.48 -11.76 22.34
C LEU A 279 -15.81 -11.17 23.58
N ALA A 280 -14.73 -10.41 23.40
CA ALA A 280 -13.99 -9.77 24.48
C ALA A 280 -14.62 -8.46 24.97
N TYR A 281 -15.53 -7.86 24.20
CA TYR A 281 -16.24 -6.64 24.61
C TYR A 281 -17.25 -6.95 25.71
N LYS A 282 -17.22 -6.12 26.76
CA LYS A 282 -18.19 -6.09 27.85
C LYS A 282 -18.55 -4.64 28.12
N GLU A 283 -19.86 -4.39 28.19
CA GLU A 283 -20.38 -3.09 28.57
C GLU A 283 -20.01 -2.77 30.03
N ASN A 284 -19.65 -1.52 30.30
CA ASN A 284 -19.33 -1.07 31.64
C ASN A 284 -20.56 -0.39 32.24
N GLU A 285 -21.33 -1.13 33.04
CA GLU A 285 -22.60 -0.67 33.66
C GLU A 285 -22.45 0.61 34.51
N ASN A 286 -21.23 0.99 34.89
CA ASN A 286 -20.96 2.19 35.67
C ASN A 286 -20.79 3.47 34.82
N GLU A 287 -20.72 3.35 33.50
CA GLU A 287 -20.54 4.47 32.57
C GLU A 287 -21.78 4.61 31.67
N GLU A 288 -22.53 5.70 31.89
CA GLU A 288 -23.83 5.99 31.27
C GLU A 288 -23.77 6.12 29.73
N ASN A 289 -22.58 6.32 29.16
CA ASN A 289 -22.37 6.51 27.71
C ASN A 289 -21.67 5.34 27.02
N THR A 290 -21.64 4.16 27.65
CA THR A 290 -21.04 2.97 27.03
C THR A 290 -21.93 2.41 25.91
N LEU A 291 -21.29 1.81 24.91
CA LEU A 291 -22.03 1.17 23.82
C LEU A 291 -22.60 -0.16 24.30
N GLU A 292 -23.86 -0.42 23.97
CA GLU A 292 -24.51 -1.68 24.32
C GLU A 292 -23.74 -2.90 23.76
N GLU A 293 -23.54 -3.92 24.58
CA GLU A 293 -22.84 -5.15 24.18
C GLU A 293 -23.48 -5.80 22.94
N GLY A 294 -24.82 -5.84 22.91
CA GLY A 294 -25.59 -6.40 21.78
C GLY A 294 -25.36 -5.63 20.49
N PHE A 295 -25.26 -4.30 20.56
CA PHE A 295 -25.00 -3.44 19.41
C PHE A 295 -23.60 -3.71 18.84
N VAL A 296 -22.56 -3.69 19.68
CA VAL A 296 -21.16 -3.92 19.25
C VAL A 296 -20.99 -5.28 18.59
N ARG A 297 -21.58 -6.34 19.19
CA ARG A 297 -21.53 -7.70 18.62
C ARG A 297 -22.24 -7.80 17.28
N THR A 298 -23.43 -7.21 17.16
CA THR A 298 -24.20 -7.24 15.91
C THR A 298 -23.50 -6.45 14.82
N ALA A 299 -22.97 -5.26 15.14
CA ALA A 299 -22.20 -4.45 14.20
C ALA A 299 -20.94 -5.20 13.71
N MET A 300 -20.18 -5.81 14.62
CA MET A 300 -18.99 -6.57 14.24
C MET A 300 -19.32 -7.79 13.37
N ALA A 301 -20.36 -8.56 13.73
CA ALA A 301 -20.80 -9.70 12.94
C ALA A 301 -21.27 -9.27 11.53
N GLY A 302 -22.00 -8.15 11.45
CA GLY A 302 -22.41 -7.54 10.18
C GLY A 302 -21.22 -7.14 9.32
N CYS A 303 -20.22 -6.48 9.90
CA CYS A 303 -19.01 -6.08 9.19
C CYS A 303 -18.18 -7.29 8.73
N CYS A 304 -17.99 -8.31 9.57
CA CYS A 304 -17.29 -9.54 9.19
C CYS A 304 -18.00 -10.26 8.03
N THR A 305 -19.34 -10.36 8.10
CA THR A 305 -20.15 -10.94 7.02
C THR A 305 -20.05 -10.10 5.75
N GLY A 306 -20.11 -8.77 5.87
CA GLY A 306 -19.95 -7.84 4.76
C GLY A 306 -18.58 -7.96 4.09
N LEU A 307 -17.50 -8.13 4.87
CA LEU A 307 -16.16 -8.36 4.34
C LEU A 307 -16.09 -9.65 3.53
N ILE A 308 -16.62 -10.76 4.06
CA ILE A 308 -16.64 -12.06 3.36
C ILE A 308 -17.44 -11.94 2.06
N LEU A 309 -18.68 -11.43 2.13
CA LEU A 309 -19.55 -11.33 0.97
C LEU A 309 -19.00 -10.40 -0.12
N SER A 310 -18.42 -9.26 0.27
CA SER A 310 -17.82 -8.32 -0.69
C SER A 310 -16.56 -8.89 -1.34
N PHE A 311 -15.70 -9.58 -0.58
CA PHE A 311 -14.52 -10.23 -1.11
C PHE A 311 -14.85 -11.42 -2.03
N ASP A 312 -15.81 -12.27 -1.64
CA ASP A 312 -16.25 -13.40 -2.48
C ASP A 312 -16.89 -12.90 -3.78
N ALA A 313 -17.75 -11.88 -3.69
CA ALA A 313 -18.33 -11.24 -4.87
C ALA A 313 -17.26 -10.61 -5.76
N PHE A 314 -16.18 -10.07 -5.18
CA PHE A 314 -15.02 -9.56 -5.91
C PHE A 314 -14.31 -10.70 -6.65
N LEU A 315 -13.96 -11.81 -5.99
CA LEU A 315 -13.31 -12.96 -6.62
C LEU A 315 -14.16 -13.60 -7.73
N ILE A 316 -15.48 -13.56 -7.61
CA ILE A 316 -16.42 -14.02 -8.65
C ILE A 316 -16.46 -13.06 -9.85
N SER A 317 -16.25 -11.76 -9.62
CA SER A 317 -16.41 -10.71 -10.64
C SER A 317 -15.14 -10.46 -11.45
N ILE A 318 -13.96 -10.75 -10.91
CA ILE A 318 -12.69 -10.63 -11.64
C ILE A 318 -12.51 -11.76 -12.67
N LYS A 319 -11.60 -11.56 -13.62
CA LYS A 319 -11.22 -12.62 -14.55
C LYS A 319 -10.63 -13.82 -13.79
N ARG A 320 -11.17 -15.01 -14.06
CA ARG A 320 -10.83 -16.25 -13.34
C ARG A 320 -9.35 -16.62 -13.42
N GLU A 321 -8.70 -16.28 -14.53
CA GLU A 321 -7.26 -16.51 -14.75
C GLU A 321 -6.33 -15.77 -13.77
N TYR A 322 -6.84 -14.84 -12.95
CA TYR A 322 -6.06 -14.11 -11.95
C TYR A 322 -6.40 -14.49 -10.50
N VAL A 323 -7.40 -15.34 -10.26
CA VAL A 323 -7.80 -15.74 -8.89
C VAL A 323 -6.66 -16.44 -8.16
N TRP A 324 -5.82 -17.19 -8.87
CA TRP A 324 -4.66 -17.85 -8.30
C TRP A 324 -3.64 -16.86 -7.69
N THR A 325 -3.62 -15.60 -8.12
CA THR A 325 -2.70 -14.58 -7.57
C THR A 325 -2.95 -14.27 -6.08
N PHE A 326 -4.15 -14.58 -5.57
CA PHE A 326 -4.49 -14.47 -4.14
C PHE A 326 -3.99 -15.66 -3.31
N PHE A 327 -3.60 -16.74 -3.98
CA PHE A 327 -3.11 -17.97 -3.36
C PHE A 327 -1.69 -18.30 -3.84
N ASP A 328 -1.01 -17.31 -4.43
CA ASP A 328 0.34 -17.49 -4.92
C ASP A 328 1.35 -17.61 -3.76
N THR A 329 2.27 -18.55 -3.90
CA THR A 329 3.34 -18.85 -2.93
C THR A 329 4.71 -18.46 -3.45
N ASN A 330 4.82 -17.80 -4.61
CA ASN A 330 6.10 -17.32 -5.11
C ASN A 330 6.74 -16.29 -4.18
N THR A 331 8.06 -16.32 -4.10
CA THR A 331 8.84 -15.25 -3.45
C THR A 331 9.03 -14.08 -4.41
N SER A 332 9.47 -12.93 -3.89
CA SER A 332 9.81 -11.80 -4.75
C SER A 332 10.94 -12.13 -5.73
N CYS A 333 11.92 -12.95 -5.32
CA CYS A 333 13.03 -13.39 -6.18
C CYS A 333 12.51 -14.21 -7.36
N THR A 334 11.72 -15.25 -7.08
CA THR A 334 11.12 -16.10 -8.12
C THR A 334 10.26 -15.27 -9.06
N SER A 335 9.40 -14.39 -8.53
CA SER A 335 8.54 -13.53 -9.36
C SER A 335 9.34 -12.61 -10.29
N ILE A 336 10.41 -11.98 -9.81
CA ILE A 336 11.26 -11.09 -10.64
C ILE A 336 11.93 -11.88 -11.77
N GLN A 337 12.47 -13.06 -11.47
CA GLN A 337 13.16 -13.90 -12.44
C GLN A 337 12.19 -14.44 -13.49
N GLU A 338 11.01 -14.90 -13.08
CA GLU A 338 10.00 -15.39 -14.00
C GLU A 338 9.50 -14.30 -14.96
N THR A 339 9.37 -13.05 -14.50
CA THR A 339 9.03 -11.93 -15.38
C THR A 339 10.08 -11.78 -16.48
N PHE A 340 11.37 -11.90 -16.17
CA PHE A 340 12.43 -11.83 -17.19
C PHE A 340 12.39 -13.02 -18.15
N LEU A 341 12.33 -14.25 -17.60
CA LEU A 341 12.43 -15.48 -18.39
C LEU A 341 11.22 -15.73 -19.30
N LYS A 342 10.02 -15.26 -18.90
CA LYS A 342 8.76 -15.56 -19.60
C LYS A 342 8.22 -14.41 -20.45
N SER A 343 8.86 -13.24 -20.41
CA SER A 343 8.45 -12.11 -21.26
C SER A 343 9.16 -12.19 -22.61
N ASP A 344 8.47 -11.82 -23.68
CA ASP A 344 9.07 -11.68 -25.02
C ASP A 344 9.43 -10.21 -25.33
N ASP A 345 8.86 -9.27 -24.59
CA ASP A 345 9.06 -7.83 -24.76
C ASP A 345 10.31 -7.34 -24.02
N ASP A 346 11.18 -6.62 -24.72
CA ASP A 346 12.42 -6.10 -24.15
C ASP A 346 12.19 -5.06 -23.06
N ALA A 347 11.16 -4.21 -23.18
CA ALA A 347 10.86 -3.23 -22.14
C ALA A 347 10.43 -3.92 -20.83
N ALA A 348 9.63 -4.98 -20.93
CA ALA A 348 9.26 -5.82 -19.80
C ALA A 348 10.48 -6.50 -19.17
N LYS A 349 11.38 -7.09 -19.97
CA LYS A 349 12.63 -7.71 -19.48
C LYS A 349 13.56 -6.70 -18.82
N PHE A 350 13.71 -5.51 -19.39
CA PHE A 350 14.59 -4.45 -18.89
C PHE A 350 14.23 -4.02 -17.46
N ASN A 351 12.98 -4.22 -17.02
CA ASN A 351 12.58 -3.98 -15.64
C ASN A 351 13.35 -4.81 -14.61
N ILE A 352 14.08 -5.86 -15.00
CA ILE A 352 14.95 -6.60 -14.09
C ILE A 352 15.94 -5.67 -13.38
N PHE A 353 16.49 -4.68 -14.10
CA PHE A 353 17.44 -3.69 -13.58
C PHE A 353 16.82 -2.67 -12.62
N ASN A 354 15.49 -2.59 -12.55
CA ASN A 354 14.81 -1.80 -11.52
C ASN A 354 14.76 -2.52 -10.16
N ASN A 355 15.17 -3.80 -10.09
CA ASN A 355 15.18 -4.59 -8.87
C ASN A 355 16.60 -4.85 -8.39
N SER A 356 16.75 -4.99 -7.07
CA SER A 356 18.02 -5.33 -6.42
C SER A 356 18.67 -6.58 -7.02
N GLU A 357 19.96 -6.48 -7.34
CA GLU A 357 20.76 -7.58 -7.91
C GLU A 357 20.72 -8.85 -7.05
N VAL A 358 20.59 -8.70 -5.72
CA VAL A 358 20.52 -9.82 -4.78
C VAL A 358 19.37 -10.79 -5.11
N LYS A 359 18.33 -10.32 -5.80
CA LYS A 359 17.13 -11.11 -6.12
C LYS A 359 17.25 -11.93 -7.41
N TRP A 360 18.20 -11.65 -8.28
CA TRP A 360 18.26 -12.28 -9.62
C TRP A 360 19.67 -12.64 -10.08
N ARG A 361 20.71 -11.90 -9.67
CA ARG A 361 22.09 -12.06 -10.16
C ARG A 361 22.63 -13.46 -10.00
N TRP A 362 22.39 -14.09 -8.84
CA TRP A 362 22.96 -15.42 -8.55
C TRP A 362 22.33 -16.56 -9.36
N GLN A 363 21.11 -16.39 -9.86
CA GLN A 363 20.37 -17.47 -10.51
C GLN A 363 20.27 -17.31 -12.03
N ILE A 364 20.13 -16.07 -12.51
CA ILE A 364 19.95 -15.76 -13.94
C ILE A 364 20.88 -14.63 -14.41
N GLY A 365 21.94 -14.32 -13.65
CA GLY A 365 22.82 -13.20 -13.97
C GLY A 365 23.51 -13.33 -15.33
N ASP A 366 23.94 -14.54 -15.67
CA ASP A 366 24.59 -14.84 -16.95
C ASP A 366 23.58 -14.72 -18.11
N ASP A 367 22.38 -15.29 -17.97
CA ASP A 367 21.29 -15.18 -18.96
C ASP A 367 20.93 -13.70 -19.24
N VAL A 368 20.90 -12.87 -18.18
CA VAL A 368 20.64 -11.43 -18.30
C VAL A 368 21.79 -10.72 -19.00
N LYS A 369 23.04 -11.08 -18.71
CA LYS A 369 24.23 -10.50 -19.35
C LYS A 369 24.27 -10.85 -20.84
N ASP A 370 24.00 -12.09 -21.20
CA ASP A 370 23.98 -12.56 -22.58
C ASP A 370 22.86 -11.91 -23.40
N TRP A 371 21.64 -11.89 -22.86
CA TRP A 371 20.51 -11.19 -23.48
C TRP A 371 20.81 -9.69 -23.68
N PHE A 372 21.41 -9.06 -22.68
CA PHE A 372 21.74 -7.64 -22.75
C PHE A 372 22.75 -7.38 -23.88
N LYS A 373 23.83 -8.17 -23.97
CA LYS A 373 24.85 -8.05 -25.03
C LYS A 373 24.25 -8.27 -26.42
N GLU A 374 23.34 -9.23 -26.58
CA GLU A 374 22.67 -9.53 -27.85
C GLU A 374 21.80 -8.35 -28.33
N ARG A 375 21.04 -7.73 -27.42
CA ARG A 375 20.05 -6.70 -27.78
C ARG A 375 20.59 -5.28 -27.74
N MET A 376 21.70 -5.01 -27.05
CA MET A 376 22.23 -3.66 -26.86
C MET A 376 22.47 -2.91 -28.17
N ASN A 377 23.00 -3.58 -29.20
CA ASN A 377 23.25 -2.96 -30.51
C ASN A 377 21.94 -2.55 -31.19
N VAL A 378 20.90 -3.39 -31.10
CA VAL A 378 19.57 -3.10 -31.66
C VAL A 378 18.96 -1.89 -30.96
N TRP A 379 19.02 -1.84 -29.62
CA TRP A 379 18.42 -0.73 -28.87
C TRP A 379 19.12 0.61 -29.02
N MET A 380 20.36 0.65 -29.50
CA MET A 380 21.05 1.90 -29.83
C MET A 380 20.59 2.47 -31.18
N GLU A 381 20.04 1.64 -32.05
CA GLU A 381 19.53 2.01 -33.37
C GLU A 381 18.00 2.17 -33.38
N GLU A 382 17.30 1.49 -32.46
CA GLU A 382 15.83 1.55 -32.33
C GLU A 382 15.37 2.89 -31.74
N VAL A 383 14.85 3.74 -32.63
CA VAL A 383 14.24 5.03 -32.30
C VAL A 383 12.73 4.86 -32.15
N SER A 384 12.18 5.32 -31.03
CA SER A 384 10.74 5.32 -30.76
C SER A 384 9.98 6.26 -31.71
N GLU A 385 8.65 6.13 -31.76
CA GLU A 385 7.78 7.06 -32.50
C GLU A 385 7.93 8.52 -32.03
N GLU A 386 8.41 8.72 -30.80
CA GLU A 386 8.66 10.04 -30.19
C GLU A 386 10.09 10.56 -30.46
N GLY A 387 10.90 9.81 -31.22
CA GLY A 387 12.27 10.19 -31.60
C GLY A 387 13.34 9.81 -30.56
N ASP A 388 12.98 9.07 -29.52
CA ASP A 388 13.88 8.67 -28.44
C ASP A 388 14.39 7.24 -28.63
N VAL A 389 15.69 7.04 -28.46
CA VAL A 389 16.33 5.73 -28.54
C VAL A 389 15.94 4.87 -27.33
N PHE A 390 15.64 3.59 -27.53
CA PHE A 390 15.25 2.67 -26.46
C PHE A 390 16.29 2.66 -25.32
N TYR A 391 17.59 2.55 -25.65
CA TYR A 391 18.67 2.57 -24.65
C TYR A 391 19.20 3.99 -24.39
N ASN A 392 18.34 4.84 -23.82
CA ASN A 392 18.67 6.20 -23.43
C ASN A 392 19.52 6.29 -22.13
N ASP A 393 19.97 7.50 -21.79
CA ASP A 393 20.78 7.75 -20.58
C ASP A 393 20.10 7.30 -19.28
N PHE A 394 18.77 7.36 -19.23
CA PHE A 394 18.00 6.87 -18.09
C PHE A 394 18.14 5.36 -17.93
N ARG A 395 17.94 4.57 -18.98
CA ARG A 395 18.09 3.11 -18.95
C ARG A 395 19.54 2.69 -18.72
N LYS A 396 20.50 3.39 -19.34
CA LYS A 396 21.95 3.21 -19.08
C LYS A 396 22.29 3.32 -17.59
N SER A 397 21.71 4.28 -16.89
CA SER A 397 21.98 4.50 -15.46
C SER A 397 21.53 3.35 -14.54
N LYS A 398 20.64 2.46 -15.01
CA LYS A 398 20.09 1.34 -14.24
C LYS A 398 20.92 0.06 -14.37
N VAL A 399 21.71 -0.07 -15.44
CA VAL A 399 22.47 -1.30 -15.72
C VAL A 399 23.71 -1.38 -14.83
N PRO A 400 23.90 -2.48 -14.06
CA PRO A 400 25.12 -2.67 -13.27
C PRO A 400 26.37 -2.76 -14.15
N LYS A 401 27.50 -2.21 -13.68
CA LYS A 401 28.77 -2.17 -14.45
C LYS A 401 29.23 -3.55 -14.95
N TRP A 402 29.11 -4.57 -14.11
CA TRP A 402 29.55 -5.94 -14.47
C TRP A 402 28.75 -6.57 -15.62
N VAL A 403 27.55 -6.06 -15.92
CA VAL A 403 26.77 -6.47 -17.09
C VAL A 403 27.36 -5.85 -18.37
N LEU A 404 27.98 -4.68 -18.26
CA LEU A 404 28.61 -3.94 -19.35
C LEU A 404 30.06 -4.38 -19.62
N ASP A 405 30.73 -4.97 -18.62
CA ASP A 405 32.12 -5.40 -18.74
C ASP A 405 32.22 -6.60 -19.71
N GLU A 406 33.09 -6.48 -20.72
CA GLU A 406 33.58 -7.61 -21.50
C GLU A 406 34.54 -8.44 -20.63
N ASP A 407 34.34 -9.76 -20.61
CA ASP A 407 35.04 -10.70 -19.72
C ASP A 407 36.56 -10.79 -19.97
#